data_AF-A0A941BTR9-F1
#
_entry.id   AF-A0A941BTR9-F1
#
_cell.length_a   1.000
_cell.length_b   1.000
_cell.length_c   1.000
_cell.angle_alpha   90.00
_cell.angle_beta   90.00
_cell.angle_gamma   90.00
#
_symmetry.space_group_name_H-M   'P 1'
#
loop_
_entity.id
_entity.type
_entity.pdbx_description
1 polymer ?
#
loop_
_entity_poly.entity_id
_entity_poly.type
_entity_poly.pdbx_seq_one_letter_code
_entity_poly.pdbx_strand_id
1 'polypeptide(L)'
;MNDDNIRNELIRIRRAQAEAEQRAQAYRSRETEQRGYASQARKRAEASGRMADLPSAATHHTRQADAAAENAEAWERTAAERRMEAARMEERLAAHGQPGPSRGERRGPGGGGRVPAPASEKLRVLWLGAGPEGDLRGPREQDRIREAVHAATHRDRVVVDAHPAATAAHLLTQLPRFRPHVVHFSGHGNEDELFFEENKDVRHYGVPVKAQTFTDVLAAVDEPPQLVLLLACDSAAQAEKLTGTVPFAIGMTGEIDDETAINYAARFYATLCEGQSLRAAHNLAKVALRHAEFPDHDAPVMFHAPHADPARAVLVSPPNAHE
;
A
#
# COMPACT_ATOMS: atom_id res chain seq x y z
N MET A 1 -16.31 28.61 -7.79
CA MET A 1 -15.47 28.33 -6.60
C MET A 1 -14.07 28.16 -7.14
N ASN A 2 -13.08 28.94 -6.70
CA ASN A 2 -11.71 28.83 -7.24
C ASN A 2 -11.10 27.45 -6.89
N ASP A 3 -10.16 26.94 -7.68
CA ASP A 3 -9.59 25.59 -7.52
C ASP A 3 -9.02 25.34 -6.12
N ASP A 4 -8.43 26.37 -5.51
CA ASP A 4 -7.92 26.30 -4.13
C ASP A 4 -9.03 26.15 -3.08
N ASN A 5 -10.21 26.74 -3.32
CA ASN A 5 -11.37 26.53 -2.44
C ASN A 5 -11.93 25.12 -2.57
N ILE A 6 -11.92 24.54 -3.78
CA ILE A 6 -12.37 23.16 -4.00
C ILE A 6 -11.40 22.16 -3.35
N ARG A 7 -10.09 22.38 -3.46
CA ARG A 7 -9.08 21.54 -2.79
C ARG A 7 -9.17 21.60 -1.27
N ASN A 8 -9.35 22.79 -0.70
CA ASN A 8 -9.51 22.96 0.75
C ASN A 8 -10.78 22.27 1.27
N GLU A 9 -11.87 22.34 0.51
CA GLU A 9 -13.12 21.67 0.87
C GLU A 9 -12.99 20.14 0.75
N LEU A 10 -12.28 19.64 -0.27
CA LEU A 10 -11.98 18.22 -0.43
C LEU A 10 -11.18 17.65 0.76
N ILE A 11 -10.21 18.41 1.28
CA ILE A 11 -9.44 18.03 2.47
C ILE A 11 -10.36 17.88 3.69
N ARG A 12 -11.32 18.80 3.87
CA ARG A 12 -12.30 18.74 4.97
C ARG A 12 -13.21 17.52 4.85
N ILE A 13 -13.72 17.24 3.64
CA ILE A 13 -14.60 16.09 3.39
C ILE A 13 -13.86 14.79 3.64
N ARG A 14 -12.61 14.66 3.17
CA ARG A 14 -11.78 13.48 3.41
C ARG A 14 -11.47 13.27 4.89
N ARG A 15 -11.23 14.36 5.64
CA ARG A 15 -11.06 14.28 7.10
C ARG A 15 -12.34 13.81 7.80
N ALA A 16 -13.49 14.33 7.40
CA ALA A 16 -14.79 13.89 7.92
C ALA A 16 -15.12 12.44 7.54
N GLN A 17 -14.74 12.00 6.34
CA GLN A 17 -14.83 10.59 5.92
C GLN A 17 -13.99 9.70 6.83
N ALA A 18 -12.72 10.03 7.04
CA ALA A 18 -11.83 9.25 7.89
C ALA A 18 -12.33 9.19 9.34
N GLU A 19 -12.86 10.29 9.89
CA GLU A 19 -13.47 10.30 11.22
C GLU A 19 -14.70 9.39 11.29
N ALA A 20 -15.55 9.40 10.25
CA ALA A 20 -16.72 8.53 10.18
C ALA A 20 -16.33 7.04 10.07
N GLU A 21 -15.32 6.71 9.26
CA GLU A 21 -14.77 5.35 9.12
C GLU A 21 -14.18 4.87 10.46
N GLN A 22 -13.43 5.73 11.16
CA GLN A 22 -12.87 5.41 12.48
C GLN A 22 -13.97 5.15 13.53
N ARG A 23 -15.03 5.97 13.53
CA ARG A 23 -16.17 5.78 14.44
C ARG A 23 -16.94 4.50 14.12
N ALA A 24 -17.18 4.21 12.84
CA ALA A 24 -17.78 2.95 12.41
C ALA A 24 -16.99 1.74 12.92
N GLN A 25 -15.67 1.75 12.72
CA GLN A 25 -14.79 0.69 13.19
C GLN A 25 -14.83 0.53 14.71
N ALA A 26 -14.80 1.63 15.47
CA ALA A 26 -14.91 1.59 16.92
C ALA A 26 -16.23 0.94 17.39
N TYR A 27 -17.35 1.20 16.70
CA TYR A 27 -18.63 0.56 17.00
C TYR A 27 -18.67 -0.92 16.59
N ARG A 28 -18.05 -1.33 15.48
CA ARG A 28 -17.88 -2.75 15.10
C ARG A 28 -17.04 -3.54 16.11
N SER A 29 -15.97 -2.93 16.62
CA SER A 29 -15.16 -3.53 17.69
C SER A 29 -15.98 -3.74 18.97
N ARG A 30 -16.78 -2.73 19.36
CA ARG A 30 -17.70 -2.84 20.50
C ARG A 30 -18.78 -3.90 20.27
N GLU A 31 -19.36 -3.98 19.08
CA GLU A 31 -20.32 -5.04 18.73
C GLU A 31 -19.70 -6.42 18.99
N THR A 32 -18.51 -6.66 18.44
CA THR A 32 -17.80 -7.95 18.54
C THR A 32 -17.50 -8.31 19.99
N GLU A 33 -17.00 -7.35 20.78
CA GLU A 33 -16.72 -7.51 22.20
C GLU A 33 -17.99 -7.89 22.99
N GLN A 34 -19.09 -7.17 22.75
CA GLN A 34 -20.38 -7.41 23.41
C GLN A 34 -20.99 -8.76 23.00
N ARG A 35 -20.86 -9.18 21.74
CA ARG A 35 -21.23 -10.54 21.29
C ARG A 35 -20.40 -11.61 22.01
N GLY A 36 -19.10 -11.34 22.22
CA GLY A 36 -18.20 -12.18 23.01
C GLY A 36 -18.67 -12.34 24.45
N TYR A 37 -18.98 -11.23 25.13
CA TYR A 37 -19.52 -11.26 26.50
C TYR A 37 -20.87 -11.97 26.59
N ALA A 38 -21.77 -11.77 25.62
CA ALA A 38 -23.04 -12.47 25.56
C ALA A 38 -22.83 -14.00 25.44
N SER A 39 -21.90 -14.44 24.59
CA SER A 39 -21.54 -15.85 24.42
C SER A 39 -20.97 -16.46 25.71
N GLN A 40 -20.05 -15.76 26.38
CA GLN A 40 -19.48 -16.21 27.65
C GLN A 40 -20.54 -16.29 28.76
N ALA A 41 -21.45 -15.32 28.83
CA ALA A 41 -22.54 -15.31 29.80
C ALA A 41 -23.49 -16.50 29.60
N ARG A 42 -23.82 -16.85 28.34
CA ARG A 42 -24.63 -18.04 28.02
C ARG A 42 -23.94 -19.34 28.46
N LYS A 43 -22.66 -19.51 28.12
CA LYS A 43 -21.87 -20.69 28.54
C LYS A 43 -21.80 -20.86 30.06
N ARG A 44 -21.61 -19.75 30.79
CA ARG A 44 -21.58 -19.78 32.27
C ARG A 44 -22.94 -20.15 32.86
N ALA A 45 -24.03 -19.63 32.31
CA ALA A 45 -25.38 -19.97 32.74
C ALA A 45 -25.69 -21.46 32.52
N GLU A 46 -25.36 -21.99 31.33
CA GLU A 46 -25.48 -23.41 30.99
C GLU A 46 -24.69 -24.31 31.96
N ALA A 47 -23.43 -23.97 32.23
CA ALA A 47 -22.57 -24.73 33.14
C ALA A 47 -23.06 -24.73 34.60
N SER A 48 -23.80 -23.69 35.03
CA SER A 48 -24.29 -23.56 36.40
C SER A 48 -25.60 -24.31 36.69
N GLY A 49 -26.24 -24.90 35.67
CA GLY A 49 -27.54 -25.57 35.79
C GLY A 49 -28.72 -24.62 36.12
N ARG A 50 -28.46 -23.31 36.26
CA ARG A 50 -29.48 -22.27 36.51
C ARG A 50 -29.97 -21.71 35.18
N MET A 51 -30.69 -22.52 34.40
CA MET A 51 -31.32 -22.06 33.16
C MET A 51 -32.35 -20.94 33.39
N ALA A 52 -32.94 -20.85 34.59
CA ALA A 52 -33.86 -19.77 34.95
C ALA A 52 -33.17 -18.39 35.10
N ASP A 53 -31.84 -18.35 35.29
CA ASP A 53 -31.03 -17.12 35.42
C ASP A 53 -30.32 -16.70 34.11
N LEU A 54 -30.64 -17.34 32.98
CA LEU A 54 -30.33 -16.84 31.63
C LEU A 54 -30.66 -15.34 31.36
N PRO A 55 -31.65 -14.64 32.00
CA PRO A 55 -32.28 -13.51 31.32
C PRO A 55 -31.81 -12.08 31.68
N SER A 56 -30.62 -11.83 32.24
CA SER A 56 -30.15 -10.43 32.42
C SER A 56 -28.84 -10.12 31.69
N ALA A 57 -27.73 -10.77 32.06
CA ALA A 57 -26.41 -10.40 31.54
C ALA A 57 -26.23 -10.72 30.05
N ALA A 58 -26.61 -11.93 29.60
CA ALA A 58 -26.49 -12.31 28.19
C ALA A 58 -27.40 -11.46 27.29
N THR A 59 -28.62 -11.18 27.74
CA THR A 59 -29.57 -10.31 27.04
C THR A 59 -29.08 -8.86 27.03
N HIS A 60 -28.50 -8.37 28.12
CA HIS A 60 -27.91 -7.04 28.20
C HIS A 60 -26.75 -6.85 27.20
N HIS A 61 -25.79 -7.77 27.18
CA HIS A 61 -24.69 -7.74 26.22
C HIS A 61 -25.16 -7.93 24.78
N THR A 62 -26.20 -8.75 24.53
CA THR A 62 -26.81 -8.88 23.20
C THR A 62 -27.40 -7.54 22.74
N ARG A 63 -28.18 -6.85 23.59
CA ARG A 63 -28.73 -5.52 23.26
C ARG A 63 -27.65 -4.47 23.03
N GLN A 64 -26.56 -4.51 23.81
CA GLN A 64 -25.43 -3.60 23.60
C GLN A 64 -24.71 -3.88 22.27
N ALA A 65 -24.58 -5.16 21.89
CA ALA A 65 -24.03 -5.53 20.59
C ALA A 65 -24.91 -5.02 19.44
N ASP A 66 -26.23 -5.23 19.52
CA ASP A 66 -27.17 -4.78 18.49
C ASP A 66 -27.18 -3.25 18.37
N ALA A 67 -27.17 -2.53 19.49
CA ALA A 67 -27.04 -1.06 19.49
C ALA A 67 -25.69 -0.59 18.91
N ALA A 68 -24.60 -1.32 19.16
CA ALA A 68 -23.31 -1.02 18.56
C ALA A 68 -23.31 -1.29 17.05
N ALA A 69 -23.96 -2.35 16.58
CA ALA A 69 -24.14 -2.67 15.16
C ALA A 69 -24.92 -1.55 14.44
N GLU A 70 -26.04 -1.11 15.00
CA GLU A 70 -26.85 -0.01 14.44
C GLU A 70 -26.04 1.29 14.32
N ASN A 71 -25.23 1.61 15.33
CA ASN A 71 -24.35 2.79 15.30
C ASN A 71 -23.24 2.64 14.26
N ALA A 72 -22.65 1.45 14.13
CA ALA A 72 -21.64 1.18 13.11
C ALA A 72 -22.22 1.40 11.71
N GLU A 73 -23.39 0.83 11.41
CA GLU A 73 -24.06 1.03 10.13
C GLU A 73 -24.40 2.50 9.85
N ALA A 74 -24.78 3.28 10.87
CA ALA A 74 -25.02 4.71 10.72
C ALA A 74 -23.76 5.49 10.34
N TRP A 75 -22.62 5.16 10.96
CA TRP A 75 -21.33 5.77 10.63
C TRP A 75 -20.77 5.28 9.30
N GLU A 76 -21.01 4.03 8.91
CA GLU A 76 -20.66 3.48 7.58
C GLU A 76 -21.44 4.20 6.48
N ARG A 77 -22.75 4.44 6.66
CA ARG A 77 -23.55 5.27 5.74
C ARG A 77 -23.00 6.69 5.63
N THR A 78 -22.65 7.30 6.77
CA THR A 78 -22.04 8.64 6.79
C THR A 78 -20.70 8.66 6.05
N ALA A 79 -19.84 7.66 6.24
CA ALA A 79 -18.57 7.52 5.53
C ALA A 79 -18.79 7.36 4.01
N ALA A 80 -19.75 6.52 3.60
CA ALA A 80 -20.10 6.31 2.20
C ALA A 80 -20.62 7.60 1.53
N GLU A 81 -21.45 8.37 2.24
CA GLU A 81 -21.90 9.69 1.78
C GLU A 81 -20.74 10.65 1.55
N ARG A 82 -19.80 10.75 2.51
CA ARG A 82 -18.60 11.60 2.37
C ARG A 82 -17.67 11.13 1.26
N ARG A 83 -17.54 9.82 1.06
CA ARG A 83 -16.78 9.25 -0.07
C ARG A 83 -17.40 9.63 -1.41
N MET A 84 -18.72 9.54 -1.55
CA MET A 84 -19.43 9.99 -2.75
C MET A 84 -19.31 11.51 -2.97
N GLU A 85 -19.37 12.30 -1.90
CA GLU A 85 -19.21 13.75 -1.95
C GLU A 85 -17.81 14.16 -2.41
N ALA A 86 -16.76 13.50 -1.87
CA ALA A 86 -15.38 13.69 -2.29
C ALA A 86 -15.19 13.35 -3.78
N ALA A 87 -15.71 12.21 -4.23
CA ALA A 87 -15.63 11.78 -5.63
C ALA A 87 -16.29 12.79 -6.59
N ARG A 88 -17.47 13.33 -6.22
CA ARG A 88 -18.15 14.37 -7.02
C ARG A 88 -17.36 15.67 -7.07
N MET A 89 -16.68 16.06 -5.98
CA MET A 89 -15.82 17.25 -5.97
C MET A 89 -14.56 17.06 -6.81
N GLU A 90 -13.95 15.87 -6.77
CA GLU A 90 -12.81 15.52 -7.60
C GLU A 90 -13.17 15.56 -9.09
N GLU A 91 -14.34 15.05 -9.47
CA GLU A 91 -14.85 15.13 -10.85
C GLU A 91 -15.04 16.59 -11.30
N ARG A 92 -15.54 17.47 -10.43
CA ARG A 92 -15.67 18.91 -10.72
C ARG A 92 -14.33 19.60 -10.89
N LEU A 93 -13.32 19.22 -10.10
CA LEU A 93 -11.95 19.73 -10.22
C LEU A 93 -11.32 19.28 -11.56
N ALA A 94 -11.56 18.03 -11.95
CA ALA A 94 -11.11 17.49 -13.24
C ALA A 94 -11.78 18.20 -14.44
N ALA A 95 -13.07 18.55 -14.32
CA ALA A 95 -13.81 19.28 -15.36
C ALA A 95 -13.36 20.74 -15.55
N HIS A 96 -12.84 21.40 -14.51
CA HIS A 96 -12.24 22.76 -14.64
C HIS A 96 -10.92 22.77 -15.41
N GLY A 97 -10.28 21.60 -15.60
CA GLY A 97 -9.02 21.44 -16.31
C GLY A 97 -9.15 21.10 -17.81
N GLN A 98 -10.36 21.00 -18.38
CA GLN A 98 -10.51 20.72 -19.81
C GLN A 98 -10.61 22.01 -20.66
N PRO A 99 -9.75 22.22 -21.66
CA PRO A 99 -9.93 23.30 -22.62
C PRO A 99 -11.14 22.99 -23.51
N GLY A 100 -12.09 23.93 -23.58
CA GLY A 100 -13.27 23.82 -24.44
C GLY A 100 -12.91 23.70 -25.93
N PRO A 101 -13.83 23.21 -26.78
CA PRO A 101 -13.56 22.98 -28.19
C PRO A 101 -13.24 24.30 -28.89
N SER A 102 -12.05 24.37 -29.47
CA SER A 102 -11.53 25.54 -30.16
C SER A 102 -12.37 25.86 -31.39
N ARG A 103 -13.12 26.96 -31.29
CA ARG A 103 -13.77 27.59 -32.44
C ARG A 103 -12.67 28.20 -33.30
N GLY A 104 -12.59 27.76 -34.55
CA GLY A 104 -11.49 28.04 -35.46
C GLY A 104 -11.19 29.53 -35.62
N GLU A 105 -9.97 29.92 -35.25
CA GLU A 105 -9.34 31.12 -35.76
C GLU A 105 -8.18 30.72 -36.66
N ARG A 106 -8.32 31.08 -37.93
CA ARG A 106 -7.24 31.03 -38.92
C ARG A 106 -6.14 31.97 -38.45
N ARG A 107 -4.93 31.45 -38.20
CA ARG A 107 -3.70 32.24 -38.14
C ARG A 107 -2.69 31.67 -39.14
N GLY A 108 -2.06 32.58 -39.87
CA GLY A 108 -1.20 32.32 -41.02
C GLY A 108 0.14 31.65 -40.67
N PRO A 109 0.99 31.40 -41.68
CA PRO A 109 2.18 30.59 -41.52
C PRO A 109 3.29 31.42 -40.88
N GLY A 110 3.74 31.03 -39.70
CA GLY A 110 4.91 31.64 -39.06
C GLY A 110 5.06 31.25 -37.60
N GLY A 111 5.99 30.34 -37.32
CA GLY A 111 6.41 29.97 -35.97
C GLY A 111 6.42 28.47 -35.76
N GLY A 112 7.58 27.83 -35.96
CA GLY A 112 7.79 26.43 -35.61
C GLY A 112 7.68 26.23 -34.10
N GLY A 113 6.48 25.90 -33.62
CA GLY A 113 6.28 25.38 -32.27
C GLY A 113 6.84 23.97 -32.22
N ARG A 114 7.93 23.76 -31.48
CA ARG A 114 8.35 22.41 -31.08
C ARG A 114 7.17 21.76 -30.35
N VAL A 115 6.68 20.64 -30.88
CA VAL A 115 5.81 19.74 -30.11
C VAL A 115 6.60 19.35 -28.85
N PRO A 116 6.06 19.57 -27.63
CA PRO A 116 6.71 19.11 -26.42
C PRO A 116 7.00 17.61 -26.57
N ALA A 117 8.23 17.19 -26.32
CA ALA A 117 8.55 15.78 -26.29
C ALA A 117 7.64 15.10 -25.26
N PRO A 118 7.18 13.85 -25.49
CA PRO A 118 6.40 13.14 -24.48
C PRO A 118 7.19 13.10 -23.17
N ALA A 119 6.56 13.61 -22.10
CA ALA A 119 7.16 13.62 -20.78
C ALA A 119 7.59 12.20 -20.41
N SER A 120 8.78 12.07 -19.83
CA SER A 120 9.28 10.76 -19.40
C SER A 120 8.30 10.11 -18.43
N GLU A 121 8.12 8.80 -18.49
CA GLU A 121 7.15 8.07 -17.67
C GLU A 121 7.52 8.15 -16.18
N LYS A 122 6.50 8.29 -15.30
CA LYS A 122 6.72 8.31 -13.84
C LYS A 122 7.02 6.90 -13.34
N LEU A 123 7.89 6.78 -12.35
CA LEU A 123 8.10 5.54 -11.61
C LEU A 123 6.80 5.16 -10.88
N ARG A 124 6.25 3.99 -11.18
CA ARG A 124 5.07 3.44 -10.52
C ARG A 124 5.48 2.35 -9.54
N VAL A 125 5.21 2.59 -8.27
CA VAL A 125 5.47 1.65 -7.18
C VAL A 125 4.14 1.13 -6.67
N LEU A 126 3.90 -0.17 -6.86
CA LEU A 126 2.79 -0.86 -6.22
C LEU A 126 3.27 -1.37 -4.87
N TRP A 127 2.77 -0.79 -3.79
CA TRP A 127 3.06 -1.21 -2.42
C TRP A 127 1.91 -2.08 -1.90
N LEU A 128 2.24 -3.29 -1.45
CA LEU A 128 1.32 -4.30 -0.96
C LEU A 128 1.70 -4.63 0.48
N GLY A 129 0.89 -4.18 1.44
CA GLY A 129 1.10 -4.48 2.85
C GLY A 129 0.16 -5.59 3.30
N ALA A 130 0.69 -6.69 3.82
CA ALA A 130 -0.07 -7.80 4.37
C ALA A 130 0.37 -8.10 5.81
N GLY A 131 -0.46 -7.69 6.79
CA GLY A 131 -0.20 -7.84 8.23
C GLY A 131 -1.34 -8.57 8.93
N PRO A 132 -1.65 -9.82 8.53
CA PRO A 132 -2.85 -10.56 8.94
C PRO A 132 -3.00 -10.74 10.46
N GLU A 133 -1.87 -10.79 11.17
CA GLU A 133 -1.81 -11.01 12.61
C GLU A 133 -1.89 -9.72 13.43
N GLY A 134 -1.77 -8.55 12.77
CA GLY A 134 -1.77 -7.22 13.38
C GLY A 134 -0.48 -6.85 14.11
N ASP A 135 0.61 -7.59 13.85
CA ASP A 135 1.92 -7.43 14.46
C ASP A 135 2.89 -6.57 13.64
N LEU A 136 2.64 -6.43 12.34
CA LEU A 136 3.43 -5.59 11.44
C LEU A 136 3.00 -4.12 11.46
N ARG A 137 3.98 -3.23 11.36
CA ARG A 137 3.76 -1.77 11.33
C ARG A 137 3.64 -1.19 9.90
N GLY A 138 2.90 -1.87 9.03
CA GLY A 138 2.70 -1.48 7.62
C GLY A 138 2.31 -0.01 7.38
N PRO A 139 1.34 0.58 8.12
CA PRO A 139 1.02 2.01 7.98
C PRO A 139 2.20 2.94 8.28
N ARG A 140 3.03 2.61 9.29
CA ARG A 140 4.23 3.39 9.62
C ARG A 140 5.28 3.29 8.52
N GLU A 141 5.42 2.12 7.90
CA GLU A 141 6.27 1.94 6.73
C GLU A 141 5.81 2.82 5.56
N GLN A 142 4.53 2.75 5.23
CA GLN A 142 3.92 3.55 4.17
C GLN A 142 4.15 5.04 4.38
N ASP A 143 3.93 5.54 5.60
CA ASP A 143 4.15 6.94 5.94
C ASP A 143 5.62 7.34 5.79
N ARG A 144 6.56 6.50 6.25
CA ARG A 144 8.00 6.76 6.09
C ARG A 144 8.46 6.75 4.63
N ILE A 145 7.94 5.84 3.81
CA ILE A 145 8.21 5.84 2.37
C ILE A 145 7.64 7.11 1.73
N ARG A 146 6.39 7.48 2.07
CA ARG A 146 5.74 8.69 1.54
C ARG A 146 6.53 9.95 1.90
N GLU A 147 6.96 10.08 3.15
CA GLU A 147 7.82 11.19 3.62
C GLU A 147 9.15 11.24 2.87
N ALA A 148 9.82 10.10 2.72
CA ALA A 148 11.07 9.97 1.98
C ALA A 148 10.92 10.40 0.51
N VAL A 149 9.85 9.94 -0.15
CA VAL A 149 9.56 10.31 -1.55
C VAL A 149 9.23 11.80 -1.66
N HIS A 150 8.44 12.36 -0.75
CA HIS A 150 8.10 13.80 -0.78
C HIS A 150 9.29 14.72 -0.55
N ALA A 151 10.25 14.30 0.28
CA ALA A 151 11.45 15.08 0.56
C ALA A 151 12.48 15.04 -0.58
N ALA A 152 12.39 14.06 -1.48
CA ALA A 152 13.39 13.84 -2.53
C ALA A 152 13.27 14.82 -3.71
N THR A 153 14.39 15.08 -4.39
CA THR A 153 14.46 16.02 -5.52
C THR A 153 13.45 15.69 -6.63
N HIS A 154 13.33 14.42 -7.01
CA HIS A 154 12.45 13.98 -8.11
C HIS A 154 11.09 13.47 -7.64
N ARG A 155 10.56 14.00 -6.52
CA ARG A 155 9.26 13.58 -5.96
C ARG A 155 8.09 13.52 -6.96
N ASP A 156 8.05 14.44 -7.93
CA ASP A 156 6.97 14.53 -8.92
C ASP A 156 7.03 13.43 -10.00
N ARG A 157 8.14 12.67 -10.03
CA ARG A 157 8.43 11.59 -10.98
C ARG A 157 8.09 10.21 -10.42
N VAL A 158 7.54 10.13 -9.21
CA VAL A 158 7.22 8.87 -8.53
C VAL A 158 5.75 8.87 -8.11
N VAL A 159 5.08 7.74 -8.30
CA VAL A 159 3.71 7.49 -7.84
C VAL A 159 3.72 6.18 -7.07
N VAL A 160 3.29 6.24 -5.81
CA VAL A 160 3.12 5.07 -4.96
C VAL A 160 1.63 4.78 -4.84
N ASP A 161 1.20 3.64 -5.38
CA ASP A 161 -0.15 3.10 -5.17
C ASP A 161 -0.08 2.03 -4.08
N ALA A 162 -0.65 2.34 -2.92
CA ALA A 162 -0.48 1.56 -1.71
C ALA A 162 -1.78 0.87 -1.33
N HIS A 163 -1.72 -0.45 -1.22
CA HIS A 163 -2.81 -1.32 -0.82
C HIS A 163 -2.47 -1.93 0.54
N PRO A 164 -2.87 -1.29 1.66
CA PRO A 164 -2.85 -1.95 2.95
C PRO A 164 -3.87 -3.09 2.95
N ALA A 165 -3.67 -4.09 3.80
CA ALA A 165 -4.46 -5.31 3.80
C ALA A 165 -4.50 -6.00 2.42
N ALA A 166 -3.34 -6.12 1.77
CA ALA A 166 -3.20 -6.67 0.43
C ALA A 166 -3.56 -8.16 0.39
N THR A 167 -4.54 -8.52 -0.44
CA THR A 167 -4.85 -9.91 -0.78
C THR A 167 -4.17 -10.31 -2.08
N ALA A 168 -4.05 -11.62 -2.35
CA ALA A 168 -3.54 -12.09 -3.63
C ALA A 168 -4.37 -11.58 -4.84
N ALA A 169 -5.67 -11.32 -4.65
CA ALA A 169 -6.53 -10.75 -5.66
C ALA A 169 -6.16 -9.29 -6.00
N HIS A 170 -5.65 -8.51 -5.03
CA HIS A 170 -5.12 -7.18 -5.29
C HIS A 170 -3.92 -7.25 -6.26
N LEU A 171 -2.98 -8.18 -6.04
CA LEU A 171 -1.84 -8.38 -6.96
C LEU A 171 -2.33 -8.68 -8.39
N LEU A 172 -3.24 -9.64 -8.54
CA LEU A 172 -3.83 -10.02 -9.83
C LEU A 172 -4.55 -8.86 -10.54
N THR A 173 -5.20 -7.98 -9.77
CA THR A 173 -5.96 -6.85 -10.31
C THR A 173 -5.05 -5.66 -10.66
N GLN A 174 -4.07 -5.37 -9.82
CA GLN A 174 -3.25 -4.16 -9.95
C GLN A 174 -2.11 -4.31 -10.94
N LEU A 175 -1.56 -5.51 -11.14
CA LEU A 175 -0.48 -5.72 -12.13
C LEU A 175 -0.86 -5.24 -13.54
N PRO A 176 -1.95 -5.71 -14.18
CA PRO A 176 -2.31 -5.24 -15.51
C PRO A 176 -2.91 -3.83 -15.52
N ARG A 177 -3.54 -3.39 -14.42
CA ARG A 177 -4.22 -2.09 -14.34
C ARG A 177 -3.27 -0.92 -14.09
N PHE A 178 -2.38 -1.08 -13.12
CA PHE A 178 -1.42 -0.06 -12.69
C PHE A 178 -0.07 -0.19 -13.41
N ARG A 179 0.24 -1.37 -13.98
CA ARG A 179 1.49 -1.66 -14.69
C ARG A 179 2.72 -1.21 -13.91
N PRO A 180 2.91 -1.66 -12.66
CA PRO A 180 3.98 -1.16 -11.80
C PRO A 180 5.36 -1.43 -12.38
N HIS A 181 6.27 -0.49 -12.21
CA HIS A 181 7.70 -0.74 -12.43
C HIS A 181 8.34 -1.41 -11.21
N VAL A 182 7.80 -1.14 -10.02
CA VAL A 182 8.25 -1.74 -8.76
C VAL A 182 7.06 -2.39 -8.06
N VAL A 183 7.19 -3.66 -7.71
CA VAL A 183 6.31 -4.31 -6.74
C VAL A 183 7.04 -4.39 -5.41
N HIS A 184 6.47 -3.75 -4.39
CA HIS A 184 6.94 -3.82 -3.01
C HIS A 184 5.93 -4.65 -2.23
N PHE A 185 6.35 -5.82 -1.75
CA PHE A 185 5.60 -6.60 -0.78
C PHE A 185 6.19 -6.41 0.62
N SER A 186 5.35 -6.03 1.58
CA SER A 186 5.68 -5.93 2.99
C SER A 186 4.73 -6.83 3.77
N GLY A 187 5.26 -7.84 4.44
CA GLY A 187 4.44 -8.85 5.09
C GLY A 187 5.25 -10.01 5.64
N HIS A 188 4.52 -10.99 6.17
CA HIS A 188 5.14 -12.25 6.61
C HIS A 188 5.55 -13.10 5.41
N GLY A 189 6.61 -13.87 5.59
CA GLY A 189 7.11 -14.81 4.60
C GLY A 189 7.98 -15.89 5.23
N ASN A 190 8.28 -16.88 4.42
CA ASN A 190 9.31 -17.89 4.68
C ASN A 190 10.04 -18.20 3.37
N GLU A 191 10.88 -19.23 3.36
CA GLU A 191 11.69 -19.63 2.20
C GLU A 191 10.87 -19.89 0.91
N ASP A 192 9.61 -20.31 1.04
CA ASP A 192 8.77 -20.78 -0.07
C ASP A 192 7.41 -20.07 -0.21
N GLU A 193 6.99 -19.26 0.75
CA GLU A 193 5.65 -18.66 0.78
C GLU A 193 5.66 -17.21 1.29
N LEU A 194 4.79 -16.39 0.70
CA LEU A 194 4.41 -15.06 1.20
C LEU A 194 2.98 -15.11 1.73
N PHE A 195 2.72 -14.48 2.86
CA PHE A 195 1.40 -14.50 3.49
C PHE A 195 0.63 -13.24 3.15
N PHE A 196 -0.43 -13.39 2.37
CA PHE A 196 -1.34 -12.31 2.01
C PHE A 196 -2.52 -12.23 2.98
N GLU A 197 -3.25 -11.13 2.93
CA GLU A 197 -4.44 -10.96 3.74
C GLU A 197 -5.60 -11.83 3.24
N GLU A 198 -6.45 -12.23 4.17
CA GLU A 198 -7.75 -12.79 3.86
C GLU A 198 -8.74 -11.62 3.93
N ASN A 199 -9.69 -11.49 3.00
CA ASN A 199 -10.69 -10.41 3.04
C ASN A 199 -11.69 -10.63 4.18
N LYS A 200 -11.22 -10.56 5.43
CA LYS A 200 -11.96 -10.81 6.66
C LYS A 200 -11.59 -9.75 7.68
N ASP A 201 -12.60 -9.18 8.32
CA ASP A 201 -12.43 -8.18 9.38
C ASP A 201 -12.16 -8.82 10.77
N VAL A 202 -11.42 -9.94 10.80
CA VAL A 202 -11.02 -10.66 12.01
C VAL A 202 -9.58 -11.12 11.90
N ARG A 203 -8.87 -11.23 13.03
CA ARG A 203 -7.50 -11.76 13.06
C ARG A 203 -7.42 -13.11 12.36
N HIS A 204 -6.44 -13.28 11.49
CA HIS A 204 -6.15 -14.53 10.81
C HIS A 204 -4.64 -14.69 10.61
N TYR A 205 -4.21 -15.84 10.07
CA TYR A 205 -2.80 -16.14 9.81
C TYR A 205 -2.39 -15.85 8.36
N GLY A 206 -3.31 -15.27 7.58
CA GLY A 206 -3.10 -14.94 6.18
C GLY A 206 -3.33 -16.13 5.26
N VAL A 207 -3.24 -15.87 3.96
CA VAL A 207 -3.35 -16.84 2.89
C VAL A 207 -1.96 -17.03 2.30
N PRO A 208 -1.37 -18.23 2.40
CA PRO A 208 -0.05 -18.48 1.84
C PRO A 208 -0.11 -18.46 0.32
N VAL A 209 0.80 -17.72 -0.30
CA VAL A 209 1.06 -17.70 -1.74
C VAL A 209 2.46 -18.25 -1.96
N LYS A 210 2.53 -19.40 -2.63
CA LYS A 210 3.80 -20.04 -2.96
C LYS A 210 4.66 -19.13 -3.84
N ALA A 211 5.97 -19.18 -3.64
CA ALA A 211 6.97 -18.46 -4.40
C ALA A 211 6.80 -18.63 -5.91
N GLN A 212 6.53 -19.87 -6.36
CA GLN A 212 6.28 -20.14 -7.77
C GLN A 212 4.99 -19.46 -8.26
N THR A 213 3.89 -19.54 -7.50
CA THR A 213 2.64 -18.87 -7.86
C THR A 213 2.80 -17.36 -7.95
N PHE A 214 3.53 -16.74 -7.01
CA PHE A 214 3.84 -15.31 -7.07
C PHE A 214 4.65 -14.97 -8.32
N THR A 215 5.63 -15.80 -8.67
CA THR A 215 6.43 -15.66 -9.91
C THR A 215 5.57 -15.78 -11.17
N ASP A 216 4.71 -16.79 -11.23
CA ASP A 216 3.82 -17.05 -12.37
C ASP A 216 2.85 -15.87 -12.59
N VAL A 217 2.36 -15.26 -11.50
CA VAL A 217 1.50 -14.08 -11.56
C VAL A 217 2.22 -12.88 -12.18
N LEU A 218 3.50 -12.66 -11.84
CA LEU A 218 4.31 -11.61 -12.44
C LEU A 218 4.61 -11.89 -13.91
N ALA A 219 4.83 -13.15 -14.27
CA ALA A 219 5.09 -13.58 -15.66
C ALA A 219 3.83 -13.55 -16.55
N ALA A 220 2.63 -13.49 -15.95
CA ALA A 220 1.36 -13.54 -16.66
C ALA A 220 0.91 -12.20 -17.26
N VAL A 221 1.70 -11.13 -17.11
CA VAL A 221 1.43 -9.81 -17.71
C VAL A 221 2.43 -9.50 -18.82
N ASP A 222 2.01 -8.72 -19.82
CA ASP A 222 2.85 -8.34 -20.96
C ASP A 222 4.08 -7.51 -20.54
N GLU A 223 3.95 -6.76 -19.44
CA GLU A 223 4.98 -5.88 -18.90
C GLU A 223 5.20 -6.17 -17.41
N PRO A 224 6.03 -7.17 -17.08
CA PRO A 224 6.39 -7.46 -15.70
C PRO A 224 7.17 -6.29 -15.08
N PRO A 225 7.14 -6.15 -13.73
CA PRO A 225 7.88 -5.08 -13.06
C PRO A 225 9.38 -5.21 -13.28
N GLN A 226 10.07 -4.07 -13.25
CA GLN A 226 11.54 -4.01 -13.35
C GLN A 226 12.21 -4.45 -12.04
N LEU A 227 11.57 -4.18 -10.91
CA LEU A 227 12.06 -4.52 -9.58
C LEU A 227 10.94 -5.15 -8.74
N VAL A 228 11.28 -6.24 -8.04
CA VAL A 228 10.47 -6.75 -6.93
C VAL A 228 11.25 -6.58 -5.62
N LEU A 229 10.65 -5.95 -4.62
CA LEU A 229 11.18 -5.83 -3.27
C LEU A 229 10.31 -6.64 -2.32
N LEU A 230 10.86 -7.70 -1.75
CA LEU A 230 10.22 -8.54 -0.73
C LEU A 230 10.78 -8.16 0.65
N LEU A 231 10.05 -7.34 1.39
CA LEU A 231 10.26 -7.12 2.83
C LEU A 231 9.48 -8.17 3.61
N ALA A 232 9.98 -9.41 3.53
CA ALA A 232 9.44 -10.56 4.24
C ALA A 232 10.59 -11.47 4.68
N CYS A 233 10.46 -12.10 5.84
CA CYS A 233 11.47 -13.01 6.39
C CYS A 233 11.81 -14.13 5.39
N ASP A 234 13.08 -14.51 5.33
CA ASP A 234 13.62 -15.62 4.52
C ASP A 234 13.30 -15.57 3.00
N SER A 235 12.93 -14.39 2.50
CA SER A 235 12.51 -14.20 1.10
C SER A 235 13.66 -14.15 0.07
N ALA A 236 14.92 -14.26 0.50
CA ALA A 236 16.08 -14.19 -0.41
C ALA A 236 16.06 -15.27 -1.49
N ALA A 237 15.75 -16.53 -1.14
CA ALA A 237 15.68 -17.63 -2.10
C ALA A 237 14.58 -17.40 -3.14
N GLN A 238 13.44 -16.84 -2.73
CA GLN A 238 12.36 -16.44 -3.64
C GLN A 238 12.79 -15.26 -4.53
N ALA A 239 13.46 -14.24 -3.97
CA ALA A 239 13.97 -13.11 -4.74
C ALA A 239 14.99 -13.54 -5.80
N GLU A 240 15.87 -14.50 -5.50
CA GLU A 240 16.79 -15.04 -6.49
C GLU A 240 16.05 -15.71 -7.65
N LYS A 241 15.09 -16.59 -7.36
CA LYS A 241 14.25 -17.26 -8.38
C LYS A 241 13.48 -16.27 -9.25
N LEU A 242 13.01 -15.16 -8.67
CA LEU A 242 12.30 -14.11 -9.39
C LEU A 242 13.13 -13.48 -10.52
N THR A 243 14.46 -13.53 -10.46
CA THR A 243 15.32 -12.98 -11.52
C THR A 243 15.23 -13.72 -12.86
N GLY A 244 14.59 -14.90 -12.89
CA GLY A 244 14.19 -15.57 -14.13
C GLY A 244 13.01 -14.88 -14.84
N THR A 245 12.27 -14.02 -14.14
CA THR A 245 11.07 -13.33 -14.64
C THR A 245 11.25 -11.80 -14.67
N VAL A 246 11.85 -11.23 -13.62
CA VAL A 246 12.06 -9.78 -13.48
C VAL A 246 13.55 -9.43 -13.52
N PRO A 247 13.95 -8.24 -14.00
CA PRO A 247 15.37 -7.86 -14.07
C PRO A 247 16.06 -7.79 -12.70
N PHE A 248 15.36 -7.33 -11.67
CA PHE A 248 15.92 -7.11 -10.34
C PHE A 248 14.95 -7.60 -9.25
N ALA A 249 15.52 -8.19 -8.21
CA ALA A 249 14.76 -8.58 -7.03
C ALA A 249 15.57 -8.33 -5.76
N ILE A 250 14.91 -7.98 -4.66
CA ILE A 250 15.52 -7.83 -3.34
C ILE A 250 14.70 -8.68 -2.37
N GLY A 251 15.38 -9.46 -1.54
CA GLY A 251 14.77 -10.26 -0.47
C GLY A 251 15.61 -10.24 0.80
N MET A 252 15.14 -10.93 1.84
CA MET A 252 15.79 -11.01 3.15
C MET A 252 16.40 -12.39 3.37
N THR A 253 17.64 -12.46 3.83
CA THR A 253 18.32 -13.76 4.09
C THR A 253 17.87 -14.46 5.37
N GLY A 254 16.97 -13.84 6.15
CA GLY A 254 16.56 -14.29 7.46
C GLY A 254 15.40 -13.46 7.99
N GLU A 255 15.15 -13.57 9.29
CA GLU A 255 14.32 -12.62 10.02
C GLU A 255 14.88 -11.19 9.91
N ILE A 256 13.98 -10.22 9.94
CA ILE A 256 14.32 -8.79 9.95
C ILE A 256 13.40 -8.08 10.92
N ASP A 257 13.97 -7.27 11.81
CA ASP A 257 13.18 -6.40 12.69
C ASP A 257 12.33 -5.39 11.89
N ASP A 258 11.11 -5.15 12.37
CA ASP A 258 10.14 -4.22 11.78
C ASP A 258 10.73 -2.82 11.57
N GLU A 259 11.47 -2.29 12.55
CA GLU A 259 12.08 -0.96 12.42
C GLU A 259 13.24 -0.98 11.42
N THR A 260 14.02 -2.05 11.36
CA THR A 260 15.05 -2.24 10.33
C THR A 260 14.43 -2.25 8.93
N ALA A 261 13.36 -3.02 8.70
CA ALA A 261 12.67 -3.10 7.41
C ALA A 261 12.09 -1.73 6.98
N ILE A 262 11.43 -1.02 7.92
CA ILE A 262 10.88 0.32 7.66
C ILE A 262 11.96 1.33 7.28
N ASN A 263 13.08 1.36 8.02
CA ASN A 263 14.17 2.30 7.76
C ASN A 263 14.94 1.93 6.47
N TYR A 264 15.06 0.63 6.17
CA TYR A 264 15.60 0.16 4.89
C TYR A 264 14.77 0.71 3.73
N ALA A 265 13.46 0.47 3.76
CA ALA A 265 12.53 0.89 2.71
C ALA A 265 12.59 2.40 2.48
N ALA A 266 12.45 3.18 3.55
CA ALA A 266 12.45 4.63 3.47
C ALA A 266 13.76 5.18 2.87
N ARG A 267 14.92 4.67 3.31
CA ARG A 267 16.22 5.10 2.76
C ARG A 267 16.40 4.63 1.31
N PHE A 268 15.98 3.41 0.99
CA PHE A 268 16.03 2.87 -0.36
C PHE A 268 15.25 3.75 -1.34
N TYR A 269 13.99 4.06 -1.03
CA TYR A 269 13.17 4.93 -1.87
C TYR A 269 13.66 6.37 -1.90
N ALA A 270 14.12 6.94 -0.78
CA ALA A 270 14.73 8.28 -0.78
C ALA A 270 15.87 8.34 -1.81
N THR A 271 16.77 7.36 -1.78
CA THR A 271 17.94 7.31 -2.67
C THR A 271 17.54 7.07 -4.12
N LEU A 272 16.57 6.18 -4.36
CA LEU A 272 16.03 5.92 -5.70
C LEU A 272 15.40 7.18 -6.30
N CYS A 273 14.68 7.96 -5.50
CA CYS A 273 14.05 9.22 -5.90
C CYS A 273 15.04 10.36 -6.12
N GLU A 274 16.31 10.21 -5.71
CA GLU A 274 17.43 11.10 -6.09
C GLU A 274 18.09 10.68 -7.42
N GLY A 275 17.44 9.79 -8.18
CA GLY A 275 17.94 9.34 -9.48
C GLY A 275 19.20 8.49 -9.41
N GLN A 276 19.47 7.89 -8.26
CA GLN A 276 20.57 6.96 -8.09
C GLN A 276 20.23 5.59 -8.70
N SER A 277 21.27 4.81 -9.00
CA SER A 277 21.08 3.44 -9.48
C SER A 277 20.55 2.52 -8.39
N LEU A 278 19.94 1.40 -8.78
CA LEU A 278 19.45 0.39 -7.84
C LEU A 278 20.55 -0.09 -6.89
N ARG A 279 21.76 -0.34 -7.41
CA ARG A 279 22.90 -0.74 -6.57
C ARG A 279 23.26 0.31 -5.52
N ALA A 280 23.26 1.59 -5.91
CA ALA A 280 23.55 2.68 -4.99
C ALA A 280 22.45 2.84 -3.93
N ALA A 281 21.18 2.76 -4.33
CA ALA A 281 20.04 2.81 -3.41
C ALA A 281 20.06 1.68 -2.37
N HIS A 282 20.33 0.45 -2.81
CA HIS A 282 20.49 -0.71 -1.94
C HIS A 282 21.66 -0.55 -0.96
N ASN A 283 22.85 -0.19 -1.47
CA ASN A 283 24.04 -0.05 -0.64
C ASN A 283 23.89 1.06 0.39
N LEU A 284 23.34 2.22 0.00
CA LEU A 284 23.14 3.34 0.91
C LEU A 284 22.11 3.02 1.99
N ALA A 285 21.06 2.25 1.67
CA ALA A 285 20.12 1.76 2.66
C ALA A 285 20.81 0.89 3.71
N LYS A 286 21.61 -0.11 3.30
CA LYS A 286 22.36 -0.98 4.22
C LYS A 286 23.37 -0.21 5.06
N VAL A 287 24.10 0.74 4.46
CA VAL A 287 25.05 1.59 5.19
C VAL A 287 24.34 2.47 6.21
N ALA A 288 23.18 3.04 5.88
CA ALA A 288 22.40 3.84 6.81
C ALA A 288 21.91 3.03 8.01
N LEU A 289 21.45 1.80 7.79
CA LEU A 289 21.04 0.88 8.86
C LEU A 289 22.22 0.55 9.79
N ARG A 290 23.36 0.15 9.20
CA ARG A 290 24.58 -0.15 9.94
C ARG A 290 25.07 1.05 10.74
N HIS A 291 25.03 2.24 10.16
CA HIS A 291 25.44 3.47 10.84
C HIS A 291 24.55 3.81 12.04
N ALA A 292 23.24 3.57 11.92
CA ALA A 292 22.28 3.76 12.99
C ALA A 292 22.15 2.54 13.92
N GLU A 293 23.05 1.55 13.79
CA GLU A 293 23.14 0.35 14.63
C GLU A 293 21.84 -0.47 14.68
N PHE A 294 21.06 -0.46 13.59
CA PHE A 294 19.91 -1.35 13.45
C PHE A 294 20.38 -2.81 13.35
N PRO A 295 19.71 -3.76 14.02
CA PRO A 295 19.97 -5.19 13.81
C PRO A 295 19.64 -5.58 12.37
N ASP A 296 20.13 -6.73 11.92
CA ASP A 296 19.79 -7.32 10.61
C ASP A 296 20.07 -6.40 9.40
N HIS A 297 20.94 -5.39 9.58
CA HIS A 297 21.28 -4.40 8.55
C HIS A 297 21.86 -5.03 7.27
N ASP A 298 22.36 -6.28 7.36
CA ASP A 298 22.89 -7.04 6.24
C ASP A 298 21.89 -8.01 5.61
N ALA A 299 20.72 -8.24 6.22
CA ALA A 299 19.70 -9.18 5.74
C ALA A 299 19.15 -8.85 4.34
N PRO A 300 18.93 -7.57 3.95
CA PRO A 300 18.52 -7.26 2.58
C PRO A 300 19.62 -7.62 1.59
N VAL A 301 19.28 -8.43 0.59
CA VAL A 301 20.17 -8.85 -0.50
C VAL A 301 19.51 -8.62 -1.86
N MET A 302 20.29 -8.15 -2.82
CA MET A 302 19.83 -7.86 -4.17
C MET A 302 20.32 -8.93 -5.15
N PHE A 303 19.38 -9.44 -5.95
CA PHE A 303 19.61 -10.33 -7.07
C PHE A 303 19.26 -9.62 -8.38
N HIS A 304 19.90 -10.04 -9.46
CA HIS A 304 19.63 -9.50 -10.78
C HIS A 304 19.76 -10.58 -11.85
N ALA A 305 19.01 -10.44 -12.93
CA ALA A 305 19.12 -11.31 -14.09
C ALA A 305 20.52 -11.16 -14.74
N PRO A 306 21.02 -12.17 -15.48
CA PRO A 306 22.35 -12.13 -16.09
C PRO A 306 22.58 -10.96 -17.06
N HIS A 307 21.50 -10.47 -17.68
CA HIS A 307 21.54 -9.38 -18.66
C HIS A 307 21.30 -7.99 -18.02
N ALA A 308 21.05 -7.93 -16.72
CA ALA A 308 20.68 -6.71 -16.01
C ALA A 308 21.83 -6.26 -15.09
N ASP A 309 22.27 -5.01 -15.22
CA ASP A 309 23.30 -4.43 -14.35
C ASP A 309 22.68 -3.40 -13.39
N PRO A 310 22.61 -3.70 -12.08
CA PRO A 310 21.98 -2.80 -11.12
C PRO A 310 22.79 -1.52 -10.87
N ALA A 311 24.07 -1.46 -11.28
CA ALA A 311 24.85 -0.21 -11.25
C ALA A 311 24.42 0.78 -12.33
N ARG A 312 23.80 0.29 -13.41
CA ARG A 312 23.31 1.10 -14.55
C ARG A 312 21.80 1.29 -14.55
N ALA A 313 21.08 0.56 -13.72
CA ALA A 313 19.62 0.64 -13.60
C ALA A 313 19.21 1.87 -12.76
N VAL A 314 18.87 2.97 -13.43
CA VAL A 314 18.27 4.17 -12.83
C VAL A 314 16.80 4.19 -13.18
N LEU A 315 15.92 4.08 -12.17
CA LEU A 315 14.46 4.00 -12.39
C LEU A 315 13.77 5.36 -12.34
N VAL A 316 14.46 6.39 -11.85
CA VAL A 316 13.95 7.77 -11.78
C VAL A 316 14.95 8.67 -12.50
N SER A 317 14.60 9.12 -13.70
CA SER A 317 15.43 10.08 -14.43
C SER A 317 15.02 11.52 -14.11
N PRO A 318 15.99 12.45 -14.02
CA PRO A 318 15.68 13.88 -13.94
C PRO A 318 14.92 14.32 -15.21
N PRO A 319 14.07 15.36 -15.11
CA PRO A 319 13.51 15.98 -16.31
C PRO A 319 14.67 16.47 -17.20
N ASN A 320 14.59 16.20 -18.50
CA ASN A 320 15.60 16.67 -19.45
C ASN A 320 15.68 18.20 -19.32
N ALA A 321 16.89 18.77 -19.31
CA ALA A 321 17.16 20.20 -19.10
C ALA A 321 16.63 21.16 -20.20
N HIS A 322 15.68 20.70 -21.02
CA HIS A 322 15.05 21.43 -22.12
C HIS A 322 13.50 21.35 -22.10
N GLU A 323 12.90 20.92 -20.99
CA GLU A 323 11.46 21.14 -20.71
C GLU A 323 11.20 22.56 -20.18
#